data_AF-A0A920R3V4-F1
#
_entry.id   AF-A0A920R3V4-F1
#
_cell.length_a   1.000
_cell.length_b   1.000
_cell.length_c   1.000
_cell.angle_alpha   90.00
_cell.angle_beta   90.00
_cell.angle_gamma   90.00
#
_symmetry.space_group_name_H-M   'P 1'
#
loop_
_entity.id
_entity.type
_entity.pdbx_description
1 polymer ?
#
loop_
_entity_poly.entity_id
_entity_poly.type
_entity_poly.pdbx_seq_one_letter_code
_entity_poly.pdbx_strand_id
1 'polypeptide(L)'
;MGFGTSGRNSGFALDSFFHGMGPLNNPELSAAHARLCTGGLNILRKLVKENEIECGWHDWGNCMCPAGAEGDRALRDLSGGYKSLGFPGPKELKLRKGPAVTGSTFYTAGLKVEATGLMNPAAMCRDWVRPPSNVILYENTPVHRRETGQPRG
;
A
#
# COMPACT_ATOMS: atom_id res chain seq x y z
N MET A 1 16.51 -13.24 -3.59
CA MET A 1 15.12 -12.73 -3.51
C MET A 1 15.06 -11.45 -2.69
N GLY A 2 14.08 -10.57 -2.90
CA GLY A 2 13.96 -9.31 -2.13
C GLY A 2 14.94 -8.18 -2.50
N PHE A 3 15.87 -8.40 -3.44
CA PHE A 3 16.81 -7.36 -3.90
C PHE A 3 16.27 -6.50 -5.06
N GLY A 4 15.12 -6.87 -5.63
CA GLY A 4 14.43 -6.11 -6.66
C GLY A 4 13.51 -5.03 -6.10
N THR A 5 12.63 -4.50 -6.95
CA THR A 5 11.65 -3.45 -6.59
C THR A 5 10.75 -3.84 -5.42
N SER A 6 10.38 -5.12 -5.31
CA SER A 6 9.53 -5.63 -4.22
C SER A 6 10.12 -5.49 -2.82
N GLY A 7 11.45 -5.48 -2.67
CA GLY A 7 12.11 -5.26 -1.37
C GLY A 7 12.67 -3.85 -1.17
N ARG A 8 12.57 -2.98 -2.18
CA ARG A 8 13.13 -1.61 -2.17
C ARG A 8 12.08 -0.50 -2.23
N ASN A 9 10.78 -0.85 -2.17
CA ASN A 9 9.73 0.15 -2.08
C ASN A 9 9.61 0.75 -0.66
N SER A 10 8.74 1.74 -0.49
CA SER A 10 8.54 2.44 0.78
C SER A 10 7.70 1.68 1.82
N GLY A 11 7.14 0.52 1.48
CA GLY A 11 6.44 -0.34 2.44
C GLY A 11 4.97 0.01 2.72
N PHE A 12 4.38 0.96 1.99
CA PHE A 12 2.96 1.30 2.15
C PHE A 12 2.07 0.28 1.45
N ALA A 13 1.21 -0.39 2.21
CA ALA A 13 0.14 -1.25 1.71
C ALA A 13 -1.18 -0.46 1.72
N LEU A 14 -1.55 0.08 0.55
CA LEU A 14 -2.67 1.01 0.41
C LEU A 14 -3.99 0.27 0.13
N ASP A 15 -5.09 0.84 0.63
CA ASP A 15 -6.46 0.34 0.42
C ASP A 15 -7.06 0.81 -0.91
N SER A 16 -6.39 1.74 -1.58
CA SER A 16 -6.83 2.43 -2.79
C SER A 16 -5.64 3.10 -3.50
N PHE A 17 -5.80 3.42 -4.78
CA PHE A 17 -4.75 4.01 -5.63
C PHE A 17 -4.75 5.54 -5.62
N PHE A 18 -5.11 6.17 -4.49
CA PHE A 18 -5.08 7.63 -4.42
C PHE A 18 -3.67 8.13 -4.06
N HIS A 19 -2.76 8.12 -5.03
CA HIS A 19 -1.44 8.73 -4.88
C HIS A 19 -1.51 10.25 -5.06
N GLY A 20 -2.30 10.94 -4.22
CA GLY A 20 -2.47 12.40 -4.25
C GLY A 20 -3.35 12.93 -5.39
N MET A 21 -3.68 12.10 -6.37
CA MET A 21 -4.73 12.35 -7.35
C MET A 21 -6.00 11.63 -6.87
N GLY A 22 -7.17 12.27 -7.00
CA GLY A 22 -8.46 11.65 -6.67
C GLY A 22 -8.77 10.38 -7.49
N PRO A 23 -10.01 9.90 -7.49
CA PRO A 23 -10.39 8.69 -8.22
C PRO A 23 -10.09 8.80 -9.70
N LEU A 24 -9.95 7.64 -10.35
CA LEU A 24 -9.85 7.58 -11.80
C LEU A 24 -11.12 8.19 -12.41
N ASN A 25 -10.97 8.77 -13.61
CA ASN A 25 -12.09 9.38 -14.34
C ASN A 25 -13.25 8.40 -14.65
N ASN A 26 -13.02 7.10 -14.50
CA ASN A 26 -14.04 6.06 -14.59
C ASN A 26 -14.38 5.53 -13.17
N PRO A 27 -15.62 5.72 -12.68
CA PRO A 27 -16.05 5.25 -11.35
C PRO A 27 -16.00 3.73 -11.18
N GLU A 28 -16.37 2.96 -12.21
CA GLU A 28 -16.35 1.49 -12.16
C GLU A 28 -14.94 0.95 -12.04
N LEU A 29 -13.99 1.52 -12.81
CA LEU A 29 -12.58 1.18 -12.69
C LEU A 29 -12.02 1.57 -11.31
N SER A 30 -12.40 2.74 -10.78
CA SER A 30 -12.00 3.16 -9.43
C SER A 30 -12.51 2.19 -8.37
N ALA A 31 -13.77 1.77 -8.45
CA ALA A 31 -14.35 0.80 -7.53
C ALA A 31 -13.73 -0.59 -7.67
N ALA A 32 -13.44 -1.04 -8.90
CA ALA A 32 -12.75 -2.31 -9.14
C ALA A 32 -11.32 -2.30 -8.57
N HIS A 33 -10.58 -1.22 -8.81
CA HIS A 33 -9.23 -1.05 -8.28
C HIS A 33 -9.24 -1.06 -6.76
N ALA A 34 -10.10 -0.26 -6.13
CA ALA A 34 -10.11 -0.18 -4.68
C ALA A 34 -10.54 -1.51 -4.02
N ARG A 35 -11.43 -2.29 -4.65
CA ARG A 35 -11.70 -3.68 -4.23
C ARG A 35 -10.46 -4.56 -4.29
N LEU A 36 -9.67 -4.47 -5.36
CA LEU A 36 -8.40 -5.22 -5.49
C LEU A 36 -7.38 -4.81 -4.42
N CYS A 37 -7.17 -3.51 -4.19
CA CYS A 37 -6.26 -3.00 -3.17
C CYS A 37 -6.70 -3.42 -1.76
N THR A 38 -7.96 -3.19 -1.41
CA THR A 38 -8.50 -3.57 -0.10
C THR A 38 -8.42 -5.07 0.13
N GLY A 39 -8.76 -5.88 -0.88
CA GLY A 39 -8.64 -7.34 -0.82
C GLY A 39 -7.20 -7.80 -0.63
N GLY A 40 -6.27 -7.28 -1.45
CA GLY A 40 -4.85 -7.59 -1.35
C GLY A 40 -4.24 -7.19 -0.02
N LEU A 41 -4.58 -6.00 0.49
CA LEU A 41 -4.18 -5.51 1.80
C LEU A 41 -4.67 -6.43 2.93
N ASN A 42 -5.94 -6.84 2.89
CA ASN A 42 -6.50 -7.73 3.91
C ASN A 42 -5.86 -9.11 3.89
N ILE A 43 -5.62 -9.66 2.70
CA ILE A 43 -4.88 -10.92 2.54
C ILE A 43 -3.47 -10.78 3.11
N LEU A 44 -2.76 -9.70 2.76
CA LEU A 44 -1.41 -9.46 3.23
C LEU A 44 -1.35 -9.35 4.76
N ARG A 45 -2.22 -8.54 5.34
CA ARG A 45 -2.37 -8.37 6.80
C ARG A 45 -2.67 -9.71 7.48
N LYS A 46 -3.57 -10.51 6.91
CA LYS A 46 -3.91 -11.84 7.42
C LYS A 46 -2.68 -12.76 7.40
N LEU A 47 -2.00 -12.87 6.26
CA LEU A 47 -0.82 -13.72 6.10
C LEU A 47 0.31 -13.32 7.04
N VAL A 48 0.56 -12.02 7.22
CA VAL A 48 1.56 -11.51 8.16
C VAL A 48 1.25 -11.96 9.59
N LYS A 49 -0.02 -11.86 10.01
CA LYS A 49 -0.43 -12.27 11.35
C LYS A 49 -0.40 -13.79 11.54
N GLU A 50 -0.93 -14.55 10.59
CA GLU A 50 -1.03 -16.01 10.68
C GLU A 50 0.32 -16.72 10.60
N ASN A 51 1.27 -16.17 9.86
CA ASN A 51 2.62 -16.75 9.69
C ASN A 51 3.68 -16.03 10.53
N GLU A 52 3.26 -15.17 11.46
CA GLU A 52 4.15 -14.44 12.39
C GLU A 52 5.34 -13.77 11.69
N ILE A 53 5.05 -13.12 10.55
CA ILE A 53 6.10 -12.55 9.69
C ILE A 53 6.72 -11.33 10.36
N GLU A 54 8.04 -11.35 10.55
CA GLU A 54 8.79 -10.30 11.24
C GLU A 54 9.13 -9.12 10.30
N CYS A 55 8.11 -8.58 9.64
CA CYS A 55 8.24 -7.45 8.72
C CYS A 55 7.97 -6.08 9.36
N GLY A 56 7.73 -6.03 10.68
CA GLY A 56 7.40 -4.78 11.37
C GLY A 56 6.07 -4.17 10.91
N TRP A 57 5.09 -5.01 10.61
CA TRP A 57 3.77 -4.55 10.17
C TRP A 57 3.12 -3.63 11.20
N HIS A 58 2.57 -2.52 10.73
CA HIS A 58 1.82 -1.58 11.54
C HIS A 58 0.59 -1.08 10.79
N ASP A 59 -0.57 -1.17 11.44
CA ASP A 59 -1.84 -0.62 10.93
C ASP A 59 -1.97 0.88 11.28
N TRP A 60 -0.87 1.64 11.11
CA TRP A 60 -0.88 3.06 11.49
C TRP A 60 -1.71 3.86 10.51
N GLY A 61 -1.95 3.36 9.32
CA GLY A 61 -2.51 4.14 8.23
C GLY A 61 -1.50 5.09 7.59
N ASN A 62 -1.94 5.84 6.58
CA ASN A 62 -1.14 6.85 5.88
C ASN A 62 -1.67 8.25 6.17
N CYS A 63 -0.74 9.21 6.27
CA CYS A 63 -1.04 10.61 6.47
C CYS A 63 -0.51 11.44 5.30
N MET A 64 -1.40 12.20 4.67
CA MET A 64 -1.08 13.06 3.53
C MET A 64 -1.17 14.52 3.97
N CYS A 65 -0.05 15.22 3.93
CA CYS A 65 0.07 16.61 4.35
C CYS A 65 0.75 17.41 3.22
N PRO A 66 0.04 17.81 2.16
CA PRO A 66 0.62 18.61 1.11
C PRO A 66 0.83 20.05 1.58
N ALA A 67 1.74 20.78 0.92
CA ALA A 67 2.04 22.16 1.24
C ALA A 67 1.40 23.13 0.23
N GLY A 68 1.10 24.33 0.69
CA GLY A 68 0.54 25.40 -0.14
C GLY A 68 -0.93 25.23 -0.52
N ALA A 69 -1.49 26.25 -1.15
CA ALA A 69 -2.92 26.31 -1.49
C ALA A 69 -3.36 25.24 -2.51
N GLU A 70 -2.45 24.80 -3.38
CA GLU A 70 -2.70 23.68 -4.30
C GLU A 70 -2.84 22.35 -3.56
N GLY A 71 -2.02 22.15 -2.53
CA GLY A 71 -2.13 21.01 -1.61
C GLY A 71 -3.49 20.93 -0.92
N ASP A 72 -3.98 22.06 -0.41
CA ASP A 72 -5.30 22.12 0.24
C ASP A 72 -6.44 21.73 -0.72
N ARG A 73 -6.29 22.02 -2.02
CA ARG A 73 -7.26 21.58 -3.05
C ARG A 73 -7.19 20.06 -3.25
N ALA A 74 -5.98 19.52 -3.40
CA ALA A 74 -5.78 18.08 -3.55
C ALA A 74 -6.36 17.28 -2.36
N LEU A 75 -6.26 17.79 -1.13
CA LEU A 75 -6.90 17.17 0.03
C LEU A 75 -8.44 17.12 -0.11
N ARG A 76 -9.08 18.19 -0.59
CA ARG A 76 -10.54 18.20 -0.78
C ARG A 76 -10.98 17.22 -1.85
N ASP A 77 -10.26 17.19 -2.98
CA ASP A 77 -10.56 16.28 -4.09
C ASP A 77 -10.41 14.82 -3.65
N LEU A 78 -9.37 14.53 -2.85
CA LEU A 78 -9.15 13.22 -2.27
C LEU A 78 -10.27 12.80 -1.31
N SER A 79 -10.66 13.70 -0.39
CA SER A 79 -11.79 13.45 0.53
C SER A 79 -13.10 13.20 -0.24
N GLY A 80 -13.35 13.97 -1.31
CA GLY A 80 -14.48 13.75 -2.22
C GLY A 80 -14.39 12.38 -2.91
N GLY A 81 -13.20 11.98 -3.31
CA GLY A 81 -12.91 10.68 -3.92
C GLY A 81 -13.32 9.50 -3.05
N TYR A 82 -12.83 9.46 -1.81
CA TYR A 82 -13.21 8.42 -0.85
C TYR A 82 -14.72 8.36 -0.64
N LYS A 83 -15.38 9.52 -0.51
CA LYS A 83 -16.85 9.61 -0.38
C LYS A 83 -17.57 9.05 -1.60
N SER A 84 -17.12 9.37 -2.82
CA SER A 84 -17.75 8.89 -4.05
C SER A 84 -17.68 7.37 -4.23
N LEU A 85 -16.67 6.72 -3.64
CA LEU A 85 -16.52 5.25 -3.67
C LEU A 85 -17.21 4.55 -2.49
N GLY A 86 -17.87 5.30 -1.60
CA GLY A 86 -18.53 4.74 -0.42
C GLY A 86 -17.56 4.23 0.64
N PHE A 87 -16.29 4.65 0.61
CA PHE A 87 -15.34 4.30 1.65
C PHE A 87 -15.51 5.16 2.90
N PRO A 88 -15.12 4.65 4.08
CA PRO A 88 -14.87 5.50 5.24
C PRO A 88 -13.92 6.62 4.82
N GLY A 89 -14.43 7.85 4.79
CA GLY A 89 -13.65 9.00 4.35
C GLY A 89 -12.42 9.21 5.25
N PRO A 90 -11.33 9.75 4.72
CA PRO A 90 -10.16 10.09 5.53
C PRO A 90 -10.54 11.09 6.62
N LYS A 91 -9.89 10.98 7.77
CA LYS A 91 -10.01 11.94 8.85
C LYS A 91 -9.23 13.20 8.52
N GLU A 92 -9.91 14.34 8.51
CA GLU A 92 -9.28 15.65 8.37
C GLU A 92 -8.43 16.01 9.59
N LEU A 93 -7.24 16.52 9.34
CA LEU A 93 -6.29 16.95 10.35
C LEU A 93 -6.06 18.45 10.26
N LYS A 94 -6.21 19.14 11.39
CA LYS A 94 -5.83 20.56 11.55
C LYS A 94 -4.42 20.61 12.16
N LEU A 95 -3.40 20.77 11.32
CA LEU A 95 -1.99 20.65 11.72
C LEU A 95 -1.39 21.96 12.23
N ARG A 96 -2.05 23.09 11.98
CA ARG A 96 -1.66 24.41 12.49
C ARG A 96 -1.55 24.50 14.03
N LYS A 97 -2.08 23.51 14.77
CA LYS A 97 -2.10 23.50 16.25
C LYS A 97 -0.92 22.76 16.90
N GLY A 98 0.02 22.18 16.14
CA GLY A 98 1.28 21.67 16.69
C GLY A 98 1.89 20.47 15.96
N PRO A 99 3.17 20.13 16.24
CA PRO A 99 3.95 19.12 15.52
C PRO A 99 3.57 17.67 15.86
N ALA A 100 2.47 17.42 16.58
CA ALA A 100 2.16 16.09 17.14
C ALA A 100 1.98 14.98 16.08
N VAL A 101 1.60 15.33 14.85
CA VAL A 101 1.40 14.35 13.77
C VAL A 101 2.60 14.28 12.81
N THR A 102 3.20 15.42 12.48
CA THR A 102 4.21 15.54 11.42
C THR A 102 5.62 15.87 11.92
N GLY A 103 5.77 16.19 13.20
CA GLY A 103 7.00 16.76 13.75
C GLY A 103 7.31 18.19 13.29
N SER A 104 6.40 18.85 12.54
CA SER A 104 6.66 20.14 11.90
C SER A 104 5.44 21.06 11.90
N THR A 105 5.66 22.37 12.05
CA THR A 105 4.64 23.42 11.90
C THR A 105 4.48 23.90 10.45
N PHE A 106 5.24 23.34 9.51
CA PHE A 106 5.20 23.71 8.09
C PHE A 106 3.85 23.39 7.44
N TYR A 107 3.22 22.28 7.82
CA TYR A 107 1.95 21.83 7.26
C TYR A 107 0.77 22.42 8.04
N THR A 108 -0.23 22.93 7.32
CA THR A 108 -1.42 23.55 7.91
C THR A 108 -2.59 22.57 8.02
N ALA A 109 -2.68 21.62 7.10
CA ALA A 109 -3.75 20.63 7.00
C ALA A 109 -3.22 19.27 6.52
N GLY A 110 -3.99 18.22 6.78
CA GLY A 110 -3.71 16.89 6.26
C GLY A 110 -4.91 15.97 6.29
N LEU A 111 -4.76 14.79 5.68
CA LEU A 111 -5.74 13.71 5.70
C LEU A 111 -5.10 12.44 6.26
N LYS A 112 -5.80 11.78 7.19
CA LYS A 112 -5.41 10.50 7.76
C LYS A 112 -6.34 9.40 7.25
N VAL A 113 -5.78 8.37 6.64
CA VAL A 113 -6.50 7.15 6.23
C VAL A 113 -6.01 6.02 7.12
N GLU A 114 -6.88 5.46 7.95
CA GLU A 114 -6.51 4.43 8.95
C GLU A 114 -6.45 3.02 8.35
N ALA A 115 -7.11 2.78 7.23
CA ALA A 115 -7.29 1.42 6.70
C ALA A 115 -5.99 0.80 6.14
N THR A 116 -4.96 1.60 5.88
CA THR A 116 -3.71 1.18 5.21
C THR A 116 -2.68 0.59 6.18
N GLY A 117 -1.74 -0.18 5.64
CA GLY A 117 -0.64 -0.81 6.39
C GLY A 117 0.72 -0.21 6.04
N LEU A 118 1.66 -0.33 6.97
CA LEU A 118 3.08 -0.03 6.76
C LEU A 118 3.91 -1.24 7.20
N MET A 119 4.93 -1.61 6.43
CA MET A 119 5.85 -2.69 6.77
C MET A 119 7.22 -2.49 6.12
N ASN A 120 8.22 -3.25 6.55
CA ASN A 120 9.54 -3.33 5.92
C ASN A 120 9.51 -4.37 4.77
N PRO A 121 9.53 -3.94 3.50
CA PRO A 121 9.36 -4.84 2.36
C PRO A 121 10.52 -5.81 2.19
N ALA A 122 11.74 -5.40 2.51
CA ALA A 122 12.90 -6.30 2.48
C ALA A 122 12.77 -7.41 3.52
N ALA A 123 12.29 -7.08 4.73
CA ALA A 123 12.05 -8.07 5.78
C ALA A 123 10.93 -9.04 5.39
N MET A 124 9.81 -8.51 4.88
CA MET A 124 8.70 -9.35 4.39
C MET A 124 9.13 -10.33 3.30
N CYS A 125 9.87 -9.87 2.30
CA CYS A 125 10.39 -10.74 1.24
C CYS A 125 11.34 -11.82 1.75
N ARG A 126 12.10 -11.58 2.82
CA ARG A 126 13.03 -12.57 3.39
C ARG A 126 12.31 -13.69 4.13
N ASP A 127 11.25 -13.38 4.86
CA ASP A 127 10.50 -14.40 5.60
C ASP A 127 9.60 -15.24 4.68
N TRP A 128 9.02 -14.65 3.63
CA TRP A 128 8.29 -15.39 2.59
C TRP A 128 9.15 -16.38 1.80
N VAL A 129 10.47 -16.26 1.90
CA VAL A 129 11.44 -17.14 1.25
C VAL A 129 11.68 -18.42 2.04
N ARG A 130 10.88 -18.72 3.08
CA ARG A 130 10.83 -20.05 3.71
C ARG A 130 9.70 -20.88 3.09
N PRO A 131 9.88 -21.42 1.87
CA PRO A 131 8.83 -22.21 1.25
C PRO A 131 8.63 -23.52 2.03
N PRO A 132 7.46 -24.17 1.90
CA PRO A 132 7.24 -25.47 2.49
C PRO A 132 8.23 -26.51 1.95
N SER A 133 8.42 -27.61 2.67
CA SER A 133 9.43 -28.63 2.37
C SER A 133 9.32 -29.29 0.99
N ASN A 134 8.15 -29.17 0.35
CA ASN A 134 7.88 -29.69 -1.00
C ASN A 134 8.20 -28.68 -2.12
N VAL A 135 8.81 -27.54 -1.81
CA VAL A 135 9.15 -26.49 -2.77
C VAL A 135 10.65 -26.21 -2.70
N ILE A 136 11.29 -26.21 -3.87
CA ILE A 136 12.73 -25.92 -4.00
C ILE A 136 12.89 -24.51 -4.57
N LEU A 137 13.65 -23.66 -3.87
CA LEU A 137 13.99 -22.32 -4.33
C LEU A 137 15.37 -22.30 -4.97
N TYR A 138 15.45 -21.82 -6.21
CA TYR A 138 16.69 -21.57 -6.93
C TYR A 138 16.97 -20.06 -7.00
N GLU A 139 17.93 -19.59 -6.22
CA GLU A 139 18.41 -18.20 -6.28
C GLU A 139 19.58 -18.06 -7.25
N ASN A 140 19.73 -16.86 -7.84
CA ASN A 140 20.78 -16.56 -8.82
C ASN A 140 20.75 -17.44 -10.09
N THR A 141 19.58 -17.99 -10.43
CA THR A 141 19.38 -18.82 -11.62
C THR A 141 18.46 -18.10 -12.62
N PRO A 142 18.98 -17.15 -13.42
CA PRO A 142 18.16 -16.48 -14.44
C PRO A 142 17.66 -17.47 -15.49
N VAL A 143 16.39 -17.34 -15.88
CA VAL A 143 15.82 -18.13 -16.97
C VAL A 143 16.29 -17.53 -18.30
N HIS A 144 17.16 -18.23 -19.02
CA HIS A 144 17.69 -17.78 -20.31
C HIS A 144 16.86 -18.22 -21.51
N ARG A 145 16.17 -19.35 -21.40
CA ARG A 145 15.37 -19.95 -22.47
C ARG A 145 14.17 -20.65 -21.86
N ARG A 146 13.01 -20.51 -22.50
CA ARG A 146 11.79 -21.27 -22.18
C ARG A 146 11.37 -22.04 -23.41
N GLU A 147 11.18 -23.34 -23.26
CA GLU A 147 10.63 -24.23 -24.29
C GLU A 147 9.31 -24.80 -23.77
N THR A 148 8.31 -24.86 -24.65
CA THR A 148 7.00 -25.42 -24.30
C THR A 148 6.95 -26.84 -24.86
N GLY A 149 6.77 -27.84 -23.99
CA GLY A 149 6.52 -29.22 -24.42
C GLY A 149 5.15 -29.36 -25.10
N GLN A 150 4.98 -30.38 -25.95
CA GLN A 150 3.65 -30.74 -26.43
C GLN A 150 2.82 -31.34 -25.27
N PRO A 151 1.53 -30.98 -25.13
CA PRO A 151 0.66 -31.64 -24.15
C PRO A 151 0.62 -33.14 -24.45
N ARG A 152 0.83 -33.97 -23.43
CA ARG A 152 0.60 -35.41 -23.54
C ARG A 152 -0.93 -35.60 -23.57
N GLY A 153 -1.45 -36.00 -24.74
CA GLY A 153 -2.85 -36.39 -24.92
C GLY A 153 -3.18 -37.71 -24.24
#